data_AF-A0A8T7ELA0-F1
#
_entry.id   AF-A0A8T7ELA0-F1
#
_cell.length_a   1.000
_cell.length_b   1.000
_cell.length_c   1.000
_cell.angle_alpha   90.00
_cell.angle_beta   90.00
_cell.angle_gamma   90.00
#
_symmetry.space_group_name_H-M   'P 1'
#
loop_
_entity.id
_entity.type
_entity.pdbx_description
1 polymer ?
#
loop_
_entity_poly.entity_id
_entity_poly.type
_entity_poly.pdbx_seq_one_letter_code
_entity_poly.pdbx_strand_id
1 'polypeptide(L)'
;MGFTTPRLDDRAFDDIVNEARARIPLYTPEWTDHNLSDPGITLIELFAWMTDVVLYRLNRVPDRHYVKFMELLGMQLQQAEPARTMVTFWLSAPQATTMTVPVNTEVSTIRTEVERAIVFATDAALAIDVPQVGFIMTSSGGEERRAFQMYGARSVTTGSEPFPAFASEPPAQNDAFYIGFTNSLSHHIIGVNIEVDTAEGAGIDPNRPPYVWEVLNTGIEQRWEPVEIEFDRTMGLNVSGQVRMYLPEMVRSARNEQTAYWLRCRLDMTDTNSRYNVSPRINQLTVQSWGGSVSATNVTIVRDEVIGRSDGSPGQTFFLVNKPVLTRSSSEYLLVRREDGVEERWQEVADFSNSQPNDRHYAIDSVTGEVRLGPALPLRDGTVQRFGSLPPKGAMLMMTGYRYGGGLVGNVGANTLVQVAHQYPVYQPGDEPDRRVGRAGRGKP
;
A
#
# COMPACT_ATOMS: atom_id res chain seq x y z
N MET A 1 25.96 -17.58 -10.62
CA MET A 1 26.10 -19.06 -10.64
C MET A 1 25.90 -19.54 -9.21
N GLY A 2 24.75 -20.17 -8.92
CA GLY A 2 24.53 -20.76 -7.60
C GLY A 2 25.27 -22.10 -7.54
N PHE A 3 26.18 -22.26 -6.59
CA PHE A 3 26.75 -23.57 -6.29
C PHE A 3 25.63 -24.46 -5.75
N THR A 4 25.43 -25.63 -6.34
CA THR A 4 24.51 -26.64 -5.82
C THR A 4 25.01 -27.11 -4.45
N THR A 5 24.13 -27.15 -3.44
CA THR A 5 24.51 -27.67 -2.11
C THR A 5 25.08 -29.08 -2.27
N PRO A 6 26.33 -29.32 -1.83
CA PRO A 6 26.94 -30.64 -1.94
C PRO A 6 26.22 -31.62 -1.01
N ARG A 7 25.89 -32.81 -1.53
CA ARG A 7 25.53 -33.95 -0.68
C ARG A 7 26.81 -34.45 -0.04
N LEU A 8 26.84 -34.48 1.29
CA LEU A 8 27.98 -35.01 2.06
C LEU A 8 28.14 -36.53 1.87
N ASP A 9 27.02 -37.21 1.64
CA ASP A 9 26.96 -38.63 1.28
C ASP A 9 25.80 -38.83 0.31
N ASP A 10 26.08 -39.35 -0.88
CA ASP A 10 25.13 -39.50 -1.98
C ASP A 10 24.51 -40.89 -2.08
N ARG A 11 24.95 -41.85 -1.24
CA ARG A 11 24.41 -43.21 -1.19
C ARG A 11 22.90 -43.21 -0.92
N ALA A 12 22.19 -43.99 -1.72
CA ALA A 12 20.79 -44.32 -1.53
C ALA A 12 20.64 -45.64 -0.76
N PHE A 13 19.41 -45.93 -0.33
CA PHE A 13 19.03 -47.19 0.29
C PHE A 13 19.60 -48.42 -0.46
N ASP A 14 19.40 -48.50 -1.77
CA ASP A 14 19.86 -49.63 -2.59
C ASP A 14 21.38 -49.77 -2.59
N ASP A 15 22.12 -48.64 -2.59
CA ASP A 15 23.58 -48.67 -2.54
C ASP A 15 24.06 -49.29 -1.22
N ILE A 16 23.40 -48.94 -0.11
CA ILE A 16 23.73 -49.46 1.22
C ILE A 16 23.39 -50.95 1.33
N VAL A 17 22.23 -51.37 0.81
CA VAL A 17 21.83 -52.79 0.78
C VAL A 17 22.80 -53.61 -0.06
N ASN A 18 23.15 -53.13 -1.26
CA ASN A 18 24.07 -53.81 -2.16
C ASN A 18 25.48 -53.90 -1.57
N GLU A 19 25.96 -52.82 -0.95
CA GLU A 19 27.25 -52.78 -0.27
C GLU A 19 27.30 -53.77 0.92
N ALA A 20 26.24 -53.83 1.73
CA ALA A 20 26.14 -54.78 2.84
C ALA A 20 26.09 -56.23 2.35
N ARG A 21 25.30 -56.53 1.31
CA ARG A 21 25.23 -57.87 0.69
C ARG A 21 26.58 -58.31 0.12
N ALA A 22 27.30 -57.40 -0.55
CA ALA A 22 28.62 -57.69 -1.11
C ALA A 22 29.68 -58.04 -0.05
N ARG A 23 29.47 -57.63 1.20
CA ARG A 23 30.37 -57.90 2.33
C ARG A 23 30.08 -59.22 3.05
N ILE A 24 28.92 -59.85 2.83
CA ILE A 24 28.54 -61.12 3.48
C ILE A 24 29.63 -62.20 3.34
N PRO A 25 30.17 -62.49 2.14
CA PRO A 25 31.16 -63.56 1.99
C PRO A 25 32.46 -63.34 2.76
N LEU A 26 32.77 -62.08 3.11
CA LEU A 26 33.98 -61.72 3.84
C LEU A 26 33.82 -61.88 5.36
N TYR A 27 32.65 -61.50 5.89
CA TYR A 27 32.42 -61.44 7.34
C TYR A 27 31.70 -62.67 7.89
N THR A 28 30.82 -63.28 7.10
CA THR A 28 29.96 -64.41 7.50
C THR A 28 29.85 -65.43 6.37
N PRO A 29 30.97 -66.09 5.98
CA PRO A 29 30.97 -67.08 4.91
C PRO A 29 30.03 -68.28 5.15
N GLU A 30 29.65 -68.54 6.40
CA GLU A 30 28.66 -69.54 6.80
C GLU A 30 27.22 -69.18 6.41
N TRP A 31 26.92 -67.89 6.18
CA TRP A 31 25.59 -67.42 5.79
C TRP A 31 25.41 -67.54 4.28
N THR A 32 24.62 -68.53 3.86
CA THR A 32 24.49 -68.93 2.45
C THR A 32 23.12 -68.63 1.82
N ASP A 33 22.09 -68.35 2.62
CA ASP A 33 20.76 -67.98 2.14
C ASP A 33 20.61 -66.45 2.07
N HIS A 34 20.63 -65.90 0.85
CA HIS A 34 20.53 -64.46 0.59
C HIS A 34 19.21 -64.07 -0.07
N ASN A 35 18.17 -64.90 0.07
CA ASN A 35 16.85 -64.62 -0.46
C ASN A 35 16.16 -63.49 0.33
N LEU A 36 15.19 -62.81 -0.31
CA LEU A 36 14.38 -61.77 0.33
C LEU A 36 13.62 -62.25 1.57
N SER A 37 13.31 -63.55 1.65
CA SER A 37 12.64 -64.17 2.79
C SER A 37 13.56 -64.42 3.99
N ASP A 38 14.87 -64.25 3.83
CA ASP A 38 15.82 -64.45 4.91
C ASP A 38 15.74 -63.31 5.95
N PRO A 39 15.60 -63.64 7.26
CA PRO A 39 15.56 -62.62 8.31
C PRO A 39 16.83 -61.76 8.40
N GLY A 40 17.99 -62.30 8.04
CA GLY A 40 19.26 -61.55 7.98
C GLY A 40 19.25 -60.50 6.88
N ILE A 41 18.72 -60.83 5.71
CA ILE A 41 18.49 -59.86 4.63
C ILE A 41 17.50 -58.77 5.06
N THR A 42 16.43 -59.15 5.77
CA THR A 42 15.46 -58.19 6.33
C THR A 42 16.12 -57.22 7.31
N LEU A 43 17.07 -57.71 8.14
CA LEU A 43 17.85 -56.86 9.04
C LEU A 43 18.79 -55.91 8.27
N ILE A 44 19.44 -56.39 7.20
CA ILE A 44 20.24 -55.51 6.32
C ILE A 44 19.38 -54.39 5.75
N GLU A 45 18.20 -54.70 5.24
CA GLU A 45 17.27 -53.70 4.71
C GLU A 45 16.81 -52.72 5.79
N LEU A 46 16.48 -53.20 7.00
CA LEU A 46 16.14 -52.32 8.12
C LEU A 46 17.28 -51.37 8.48
N PHE A 47 18.51 -51.87 8.59
CA PHE A 47 19.67 -51.04 8.90
C PHE A 47 20.00 -50.07 7.77
N ALA A 48 19.89 -50.50 6.52
CA ALA A 48 20.06 -49.63 5.35
C ALA A 48 19.05 -48.49 5.36
N TRP A 49 17.79 -48.77 5.70
CA TRP A 49 16.75 -47.74 5.86
C TRP A 49 17.07 -46.78 7.00
N MET A 50 17.51 -47.28 8.17
CA MET A 50 17.93 -46.42 9.27
C MET A 50 19.11 -45.52 8.88
N THR A 51 20.08 -46.05 8.14
CA THR A 51 21.23 -45.30 7.63
C THR A 51 20.78 -44.24 6.62
N ASP A 52 19.88 -44.57 5.69
CA ASP A 52 19.34 -43.61 4.71
C ASP A 52 18.66 -42.41 5.40
N VAL A 53 17.89 -42.65 6.48
CA VAL A 53 17.31 -41.57 7.30
C VAL A 53 18.39 -40.69 7.96
N VAL A 54 19.52 -41.27 8.39
CA VAL A 54 20.65 -40.52 8.94
C VAL A 54 21.35 -39.72 7.84
N LEU A 55 21.59 -40.30 6.67
CA LEU A 55 22.20 -39.62 5.52
C LEU A 55 21.34 -38.46 5.03
N TYR A 56 20.01 -38.61 5.03
CA TYR A 56 19.07 -37.53 4.77
C TYR A 56 19.25 -36.34 5.72
N ARG A 57 19.43 -36.60 7.02
CA ARG A 57 19.67 -35.55 8.02
C ARG A 57 21.05 -34.92 7.86
N LEU A 58 22.08 -35.73 7.58
CA LEU A 58 23.44 -35.27 7.36
C LEU A 58 23.50 -34.33 6.15
N ASN A 59 22.83 -34.67 5.05
CA ASN A 59 22.78 -33.85 3.84
C ASN A 59 22.04 -32.51 4.01
N ARG A 60 21.32 -32.28 5.13
CA ARG A 60 20.72 -30.98 5.48
C ARG A 60 21.64 -30.08 6.31
N VAL A 61 22.78 -30.60 6.78
CA VAL A 61 23.74 -29.87 7.59
C VAL A 61 24.42 -28.73 6.80
N PRO A 62 24.85 -28.91 5.54
CA PRO A 62 25.46 -27.83 4.75
C PRO A 62 24.57 -26.59 4.62
N ASP A 63 23.27 -26.75 4.33
CA ASP A 63 22.33 -25.62 4.22
C ASP A 63 22.17 -24.89 5.56
N ARG A 64 22.08 -25.63 6.66
CA ARG A 64 22.01 -25.04 8.01
C ARG A 64 23.27 -24.27 8.38
N HIS A 65 24.45 -24.82 8.05
CA HIS A 65 25.71 -24.12 8.25
C HIS A 65 25.80 -22.88 7.39
N TYR A 66 25.38 -22.94 6.12
CA TYR A 66 25.35 -21.78 5.24
C TYR A 66 24.54 -20.64 5.87
N VAL A 67 23.30 -20.90 6.31
CA VAL A 67 22.47 -19.89 7.01
C VAL A 67 23.19 -19.37 8.25
N LYS A 68 23.79 -20.24 9.07
CA LYS A 68 24.47 -19.83 10.29
C LYS A 68 25.74 -19.00 10.03
N PHE A 69 26.49 -19.31 8.98
CA PHE A 69 27.62 -18.49 8.54
C PHE A 69 27.17 -17.13 8.04
N MET A 70 26.04 -17.06 7.32
CA MET A 70 25.47 -15.79 6.89
C MET A 70 25.09 -14.92 8.10
N GLU A 71 24.43 -15.50 9.11
CA GLU A 71 24.12 -14.83 10.38
C GLU A 71 25.39 -14.35 11.11
N LEU A 72 26.45 -15.16 11.15
CA LEU A 72 27.73 -14.79 11.77
C LEU A 72 28.45 -13.65 11.04
N LEU A 73 28.26 -13.54 9.72
CA LEU A 73 28.73 -12.40 8.91
C LEU A 73 27.85 -11.15 9.08
N GLY A 74 26.81 -11.22 9.92
CA GLY A 74 25.89 -10.11 10.17
C GLY A 74 24.80 -9.96 9.10
N MET A 75 24.67 -10.91 8.18
CA MET A 75 23.57 -10.89 7.21
C MET A 75 22.27 -11.32 7.90
N GLN A 76 21.25 -10.47 7.76
CA GLN A 76 19.90 -10.72 8.25
C GLN A 76 18.97 -10.94 7.06
N LEU A 77 17.91 -11.73 7.24
CA LEU A 77 16.86 -11.86 6.24
C LEU A 77 16.22 -10.47 6.01
N GLN A 78 15.98 -10.13 4.75
CA GLN A 78 15.24 -8.91 4.43
C GLN A 78 13.84 -8.99 5.05
N GLN A 79 13.38 -7.85 5.56
CA GLN A 79 12.03 -7.72 6.11
C GLN A 79 11.00 -7.95 5.00
N ALA A 80 9.83 -8.46 5.37
CA ALA A 80 8.73 -8.58 4.41
C ALA A 80 8.33 -7.19 3.90
N GLU A 81 8.39 -6.98 2.59
CA GLU A 81 7.84 -5.76 2.00
C GLU A 81 6.31 -5.88 1.94
N PRO A 82 5.58 -4.92 2.52
CA PRO A 82 4.14 -4.95 2.47
C PRO A 82 3.63 -4.55 1.09
N ALA A 83 2.60 -5.23 0.60
CA ALA A 83 1.91 -4.84 -0.63
C ALA A 83 1.27 -3.45 -0.45
N ARG A 84 1.31 -2.63 -1.50
CA ARG A 84 0.73 -1.27 -1.51
C ARG A 84 -0.26 -1.13 -2.65
N THR A 85 -1.33 -0.39 -2.43
CA THR A 85 -2.36 -0.13 -3.46
C THR A 85 -3.06 1.20 -3.20
N MET A 86 -3.72 1.75 -4.21
CA MET A 86 -4.70 2.83 -4.02
C MET A 86 -6.06 2.25 -3.66
N VAL A 87 -6.70 2.81 -2.64
CA VAL A 87 -8.06 2.47 -2.22
C VAL A 87 -8.95 3.68 -2.42
N THR A 88 -10.07 3.46 -3.10
CA THR A 88 -11.06 4.48 -3.42
C THR A 88 -12.24 4.42 -2.46
N PHE A 89 -12.50 5.52 -1.76
CA PHE A 89 -13.66 5.70 -0.90
C PHE A 89 -14.74 6.47 -1.65
N TRP A 90 -15.94 5.88 -1.73
CA TRP A 90 -17.10 6.48 -2.37
C TRP A 90 -18.05 7.09 -1.34
N LEU A 91 -18.56 8.27 -1.65
CA LEU A 91 -19.68 8.86 -0.94
C LEU A 91 -20.99 8.35 -1.57
N SER A 92 -21.98 8.03 -0.73
CA SER A 92 -23.31 7.62 -1.21
C SER A 92 -24.02 8.76 -1.95
N ALA A 93 -23.71 10.00 -1.57
CA ALA A 93 -24.08 11.22 -2.27
C ALA A 93 -23.06 12.34 -1.98
N PRO A 94 -22.92 13.35 -2.85
CA PRO A 94 -22.10 14.53 -2.58
C PRO A 94 -22.49 15.21 -1.26
N GLN A 95 -21.48 15.66 -0.51
CA GLN A 95 -21.65 16.28 0.80
C GLN A 95 -21.44 17.80 0.73
N ALA A 96 -22.10 18.54 1.62
CA ALA A 96 -21.95 20.00 1.73
C ALA A 96 -20.72 20.43 2.55
N THR A 97 -20.07 19.48 3.23
CA THR A 97 -18.89 19.68 4.05
C THR A 97 -17.82 18.63 3.73
N THR A 98 -16.55 18.98 3.95
CA THR A 98 -15.44 18.03 3.79
C THR A 98 -15.63 16.80 4.68
N MET A 99 -15.46 15.63 4.10
CA MET A 99 -15.47 14.35 4.81
C MET A 99 -14.04 13.83 4.95
N THR A 100 -13.63 13.45 6.16
CA THR A 100 -12.26 12.95 6.40
C THR A 100 -12.28 11.46 6.69
N VAL A 101 -11.49 10.71 5.93
CA VAL A 101 -11.09 9.33 6.26
C VAL A 101 -9.74 9.42 6.98
N PRO A 102 -9.65 9.05 8.27
CA PRO A 102 -8.40 9.13 9.01
C PRO A 102 -7.27 8.27 8.42
N VAL A 103 -6.03 8.63 8.72
CA VAL A 103 -4.89 7.72 8.55
C VAL A 103 -5.09 6.46 9.39
N ASN A 104 -4.55 5.33 8.94
CA ASN A 104 -4.72 4.02 9.57
C ASN A 104 -6.18 3.52 9.57
N THR A 105 -7.03 4.03 8.67
CA THR A 105 -8.35 3.44 8.46
C THR A 105 -8.15 2.07 7.82
N GLU A 106 -8.69 1.04 8.47
CA GLU A 106 -8.54 -0.34 8.02
C GLU A 106 -9.59 -0.70 6.95
N VAL A 107 -9.11 -1.25 5.84
CA VAL A 107 -9.92 -1.82 4.78
C VAL A 107 -9.49 -3.25 4.52
N SER A 108 -10.41 -4.13 4.15
CA SER A 108 -10.09 -5.54 4.03
C SER A 108 -10.82 -6.24 2.88
N THR A 109 -10.27 -7.40 2.51
CA THR A 109 -11.01 -8.38 1.73
C THR A 109 -12.17 -8.96 2.54
N ILE A 110 -13.11 -9.60 1.85
CA ILE A 110 -14.21 -10.31 2.50
C ILE A 110 -13.64 -11.53 3.23
N ARG A 111 -13.94 -11.66 4.52
CA ARG A 111 -13.67 -12.89 5.27
C ARG A 111 -14.57 -14.02 4.73
N THR A 112 -13.98 -15.14 4.35
CA THR A 112 -14.72 -16.36 4.03
C THR A 112 -14.58 -17.37 5.17
N GLU A 113 -15.25 -18.52 5.09
CA GLU A 113 -15.09 -19.59 6.08
C GLU A 113 -13.67 -20.20 6.05
N VAL A 114 -13.00 -20.13 4.90
CA VAL A 114 -11.71 -20.79 4.64
C VAL A 114 -10.54 -19.80 4.70
N GLU A 115 -10.78 -18.53 4.37
CA GLU A 115 -9.75 -17.50 4.28
C GLU A 115 -10.01 -16.35 5.25
N ARG A 116 -8.97 -15.98 6.00
CA ARG A 116 -8.98 -14.79 6.85
C ARG A 116 -9.00 -13.54 5.96
N ALA A 117 -9.69 -12.50 6.43
CA ALA A 117 -9.65 -11.21 5.77
C ALA A 117 -8.22 -10.67 5.75
N ILE A 118 -7.79 -10.19 4.59
CA ILE A 118 -6.50 -9.54 4.40
C ILE A 118 -6.72 -8.04 4.59
N VAL A 119 -6.05 -7.46 5.58
CA VAL A 119 -6.25 -6.07 6.01
C VAL A 119 -5.19 -5.16 5.41
N PHE A 120 -5.61 -3.98 4.99
CA PHE A 120 -4.79 -2.86 4.60
C PHE A 120 -5.17 -1.66 5.46
N ALA A 121 -4.21 -0.78 5.72
CA ALA A 121 -4.44 0.46 6.44
C ALA A 121 -4.09 1.65 5.53
N THR A 122 -4.88 2.73 5.59
CA THR A 122 -4.58 3.96 4.85
C THR A 122 -3.27 4.59 5.33
N ASP A 123 -2.40 4.99 4.39
CA ASP A 123 -1.08 5.54 4.69
C ASP A 123 -1.14 7.00 5.14
N ALA A 124 -2.21 7.70 4.77
CA ALA A 124 -2.47 9.09 5.11
C ALA A 124 -3.97 9.31 5.37
N ALA A 125 -4.30 10.44 5.99
CA ALA A 125 -5.67 10.89 6.05
C ALA A 125 -6.11 11.37 4.65
N LEU A 126 -7.31 11.01 4.23
CA LEU A 126 -7.93 11.45 2.99
C LEU A 126 -9.05 12.43 3.34
N ALA A 127 -8.89 13.67 2.92
CA ALA A 127 -9.97 14.66 2.93
C ALA A 127 -10.69 14.62 1.57
N ILE A 128 -12.00 14.37 1.59
CA ILE A 128 -12.88 14.49 0.44
C ILE A 128 -13.52 15.87 0.54
N ASP A 129 -12.89 16.85 -0.12
CA ASP A 129 -13.25 18.25 -0.05
C ASP A 129 -14.41 18.60 -0.97
N VAL A 130 -15.16 19.65 -0.60
CA VAL A 130 -16.16 20.24 -1.49
C VAL A 130 -15.43 21.07 -2.57
N PRO A 131 -15.70 20.84 -3.87
CA PRO A 131 -15.06 21.60 -4.94
C PRO A 131 -15.38 23.09 -4.87
N GLN A 132 -14.35 23.94 -4.87
CA GLN A 132 -14.51 25.40 -4.90
C GLN A 132 -14.13 25.93 -6.29
N VAL A 133 -15.13 26.12 -7.15
CA VAL A 133 -14.93 26.67 -8.50
C VAL A 133 -14.67 28.17 -8.38
N GLY A 134 -13.42 28.59 -8.62
CA GLY A 134 -13.01 30.00 -8.58
C GLY A 134 -13.03 30.68 -9.94
N PHE A 135 -12.73 29.93 -11.01
CA PHE A 135 -12.56 30.50 -12.34
C PHE A 135 -13.16 29.59 -13.41
N ILE A 136 -13.82 30.21 -14.38
CA ILE A 136 -14.28 29.54 -15.60
C ILE A 136 -13.80 30.38 -16.77
N MET A 137 -13.17 29.72 -17.74
CA MET A 137 -12.67 30.39 -18.94
C MET A 137 -12.82 29.49 -20.16
N THR A 138 -12.94 30.11 -21.32
CA THR A 138 -12.78 29.45 -22.61
C THR A 138 -11.51 29.96 -23.26
N SER A 139 -10.98 29.18 -24.19
CA SER A 139 -9.85 29.61 -25.00
C SER A 139 -9.98 29.13 -26.43
N SER A 140 -9.40 29.91 -27.33
CA SER A 140 -9.21 29.59 -28.73
C SER A 140 -7.76 29.81 -29.15
N GLY A 141 -7.37 29.15 -30.23
CA GLY A 141 -6.04 29.26 -30.84
C GLY A 141 -5.08 28.11 -30.50
N GLY A 142 -3.98 28.05 -31.26
CA GLY A 142 -2.94 27.02 -31.14
C GLY A 142 -2.06 27.16 -29.89
N GLU A 143 -1.13 26.22 -29.70
CA GLU A 143 -0.27 26.16 -28.50
C GLU A 143 0.64 27.40 -28.31
N GLU A 144 1.04 28.07 -29.40
CA GLU A 144 1.94 29.23 -29.34
C GLU A 144 1.26 30.53 -28.86
N ARG A 145 -0.05 30.69 -29.10
CA ARG A 145 -0.78 31.92 -28.75
C ARG A 145 -2.26 31.60 -28.50
N ARG A 146 -2.61 31.34 -27.24
CA ARG A 146 -4.00 31.17 -26.78
C ARG A 146 -4.60 32.49 -26.33
N ALA A 147 -5.81 32.78 -26.82
CA ALA A 147 -6.67 33.82 -26.26
C ALA A 147 -7.60 33.20 -25.20
N PHE A 148 -7.83 33.91 -24.10
CA PHE A 148 -8.71 33.46 -23.02
C PHE A 148 -9.87 34.44 -22.84
N GLN A 149 -11.07 33.91 -22.61
CA GLN A 149 -12.24 34.67 -22.19
C GLN A 149 -12.71 34.14 -20.83
N MET A 150 -12.91 35.03 -19.87
CA MET A 150 -13.31 34.72 -18.50
C MET A 150 -14.82 34.88 -18.33
N TYR A 151 -15.41 34.05 -17.49
CA TYR A 151 -16.81 34.11 -17.08
C TYR A 151 -16.90 34.11 -15.55
N GLY A 152 -17.96 34.71 -15.00
CA GLY A 152 -18.18 34.74 -13.55
C GLY A 152 -18.46 33.34 -13.01
N ALA A 153 -17.52 32.73 -12.30
CA ALA A 153 -17.68 31.37 -11.76
C ALA A 153 -18.98 31.20 -10.94
N ARG A 154 -19.34 32.19 -10.12
CA ARG A 154 -20.61 32.20 -9.39
C ARG A 154 -21.81 32.30 -10.33
N SER A 155 -21.76 33.18 -11.32
CA SER A 155 -22.85 33.38 -12.29
C SER A 155 -23.13 32.11 -13.10
N VAL A 156 -22.08 31.44 -13.58
CA VAL A 156 -22.17 30.17 -14.32
C VAL A 156 -22.69 29.05 -13.41
N THR A 157 -22.19 28.94 -12.18
CA THR A 157 -22.64 27.89 -11.25
C THR A 157 -24.09 28.10 -10.78
N THR A 158 -24.61 29.33 -10.82
CA THR A 158 -26.03 29.64 -10.58
C THR A 158 -26.91 29.64 -11.84
N GLY A 159 -26.32 29.45 -13.02
CA GLY A 159 -27.04 29.42 -14.30
C GLY A 159 -27.45 30.79 -14.86
N SER A 160 -26.89 31.89 -14.35
CA SER A 160 -27.23 33.26 -14.78
C SER A 160 -26.35 33.80 -15.90
N GLU A 161 -25.22 33.15 -16.18
CA GLU A 161 -24.28 33.52 -17.24
C GLU A 161 -23.92 32.27 -18.06
N PRO A 162 -24.60 32.04 -19.18
CA PRO A 162 -24.25 30.96 -20.09
C PRO A 162 -22.99 31.29 -20.88
N PHE A 163 -22.23 30.27 -21.29
CA PHE A 163 -21.02 30.42 -22.08
C PHE A 163 -20.86 29.31 -23.13
N PRO A 164 -20.19 29.58 -24.26
CA PRO A 164 -19.90 28.54 -25.26
C PRO A 164 -18.84 27.58 -24.72
N ALA A 165 -19.03 26.27 -24.85
CA ALA A 165 -18.01 25.28 -24.47
C ALA A 165 -16.68 25.50 -25.23
N PHE A 166 -16.76 25.93 -26.48
CA PHE A 166 -15.61 26.18 -27.36
C PHE A 166 -15.72 27.57 -27.96
N ALA A 167 -14.65 28.36 -27.86
CA ALA A 167 -14.72 29.79 -28.16
C ALA A 167 -14.78 30.10 -29.67
N SER A 168 -14.31 29.19 -30.54
CA SER A 168 -14.40 29.39 -31.99
C SER A 168 -15.75 28.96 -32.54
N GLU A 169 -16.20 29.63 -33.59
CA GLU A 169 -17.41 29.28 -34.33
C GLU A 169 -17.09 29.17 -35.83
N PRO A 170 -17.05 27.95 -36.42
CA PRO A 170 -17.24 26.65 -35.76
C PRO A 170 -16.08 26.28 -34.82
N PRO A 171 -16.28 25.36 -33.85
CA PRO A 171 -15.25 24.94 -32.91
C PRO A 171 -13.98 24.38 -33.59
N ALA A 172 -12.82 24.85 -33.13
CA ALA A 172 -11.52 24.51 -33.72
C ALA A 172 -10.73 23.51 -32.87
N GLN A 173 -9.75 22.84 -33.49
CA GLN A 173 -8.84 21.94 -32.78
C GLN A 173 -8.17 22.69 -31.61
N ASN A 174 -8.09 22.04 -30.45
CA ASN A 174 -7.51 22.58 -29.22
C ASN A 174 -8.31 23.68 -28.51
N ASP A 175 -9.46 24.12 -29.04
CA ASP A 175 -10.39 24.92 -28.25
C ASP A 175 -10.73 24.17 -26.96
N ALA A 176 -10.82 24.90 -25.86
CA ALA A 176 -11.05 24.30 -24.57
C ALA A 176 -11.76 25.25 -23.63
N PHE A 177 -12.61 24.71 -22.77
CA PHE A 177 -13.02 25.38 -21.55
C PHE A 177 -12.26 24.82 -20.35
N TYR A 178 -12.10 25.66 -19.33
CA TYR A 178 -11.35 25.37 -18.13
C TYR A 178 -12.21 25.64 -16.91
N ILE A 179 -12.02 24.79 -15.90
CA ILE A 179 -12.54 24.93 -14.55
C ILE A 179 -11.32 25.07 -13.65
N GLY A 180 -11.19 26.23 -13.00
CA GLY A 180 -10.14 26.52 -12.03
C GLY A 180 -10.67 26.38 -10.61
N PHE A 181 -10.10 25.46 -9.85
CA PHE A 181 -10.45 25.25 -8.43
C PHE A 181 -9.52 26.04 -7.51
N THR A 182 -10.06 26.64 -6.45
CA THR A 182 -9.26 27.35 -5.43
C THR A 182 -8.64 26.41 -4.40
N ASN A 183 -9.27 25.25 -4.16
CA ASN A 183 -8.74 24.15 -3.36
C ASN A 183 -8.19 23.02 -4.23
N SER A 184 -7.28 22.22 -3.66
CA SER A 184 -6.77 21.01 -4.32
C SER A 184 -7.84 19.94 -4.35
N LEU A 185 -8.02 19.31 -5.51
CA LEU A 185 -8.89 18.13 -5.69
C LEU A 185 -8.06 16.93 -6.17
N SER A 186 -6.77 16.90 -5.87
CA SER A 186 -5.89 15.76 -6.18
C SER A 186 -6.49 14.46 -5.67
N HIS A 187 -6.48 13.42 -6.49
CA HIS A 187 -7.01 12.08 -6.16
C HIS A 187 -8.51 12.04 -5.84
N HIS A 188 -9.27 13.10 -6.13
CA HIS A 188 -10.72 13.09 -5.95
C HIS A 188 -11.44 12.42 -7.11
N ILE A 189 -12.60 11.85 -6.81
CA ILE A 189 -13.60 11.53 -7.82
C ILE A 189 -14.55 12.70 -7.87
N ILE A 190 -14.64 13.37 -9.02
CA ILE A 190 -15.56 14.49 -9.20
C ILE A 190 -16.64 14.17 -10.23
N GLY A 191 -17.80 14.75 -10.04
CA GLY A 191 -18.88 14.82 -11.02
C GLY A 191 -19.07 16.26 -11.45
N VAL A 192 -18.91 16.52 -12.75
CA VAL A 192 -19.22 17.80 -13.38
C VAL A 192 -20.62 17.68 -13.97
N ASN A 193 -21.60 18.37 -13.36
CA ASN A 193 -22.94 18.47 -13.92
C ASN A 193 -22.96 19.65 -14.88
N ILE A 194 -23.34 19.38 -16.13
CA ILE A 194 -23.38 20.35 -17.20
C ILE A 194 -24.81 20.42 -17.72
N GLU A 195 -25.41 21.60 -17.65
CA GLU A 195 -26.68 21.90 -18.29
C GLU A 195 -26.41 22.61 -19.61
N VAL A 196 -26.94 22.09 -20.71
CA VAL A 196 -26.76 22.62 -22.06
C VAL A 196 -28.10 22.86 -22.74
N ASP A 197 -28.11 23.76 -23.72
CA ASP A 197 -29.22 23.87 -24.67
C ASP A 197 -29.28 22.58 -25.53
N THR A 198 -30.48 22.00 -25.66
CA THR A 198 -30.63 20.67 -26.28
C THR A 198 -30.37 20.75 -27.79
N ALA A 199 -29.58 19.81 -28.33
CA ALA A 199 -29.32 19.64 -29.77
C ALA A 199 -28.41 20.69 -30.45
N GLU A 200 -27.65 21.51 -29.71
CA GLU A 200 -26.66 22.42 -30.31
C GLU A 200 -25.33 21.76 -30.68
N GLY A 201 -25.01 20.59 -30.09
CA GLY A 201 -23.81 19.80 -30.42
C GLY A 201 -23.90 19.03 -31.75
N ALA A 202 -24.53 19.63 -32.77
CA ALA A 202 -24.77 19.01 -34.06
C ALA A 202 -23.45 18.67 -34.79
N GLY A 203 -23.38 17.46 -35.35
CA GLY A 203 -22.26 17.01 -36.20
C GLY A 203 -21.26 16.05 -35.53
N ILE A 204 -21.44 15.74 -34.24
CA ILE A 204 -20.61 14.76 -33.52
C ILE A 204 -21.31 13.40 -33.31
N ASP A 205 -20.53 12.31 -33.16
CA ASP A 205 -21.04 11.03 -32.67
C ASP A 205 -21.11 11.07 -31.13
N PRO A 206 -22.31 10.96 -30.53
CA PRO A 206 -22.48 11.00 -29.08
C PRO A 206 -21.71 9.94 -28.29
N ASN A 207 -21.42 8.79 -28.90
CA ASN A 207 -20.70 7.70 -28.24
C ASN A 207 -19.18 7.86 -28.34
N ARG A 208 -18.70 8.82 -29.15
CA ARG A 208 -17.29 9.12 -29.39
C ARG A 208 -17.09 10.63 -29.47
N PRO A 209 -17.33 11.34 -28.36
CA PRO A 209 -17.20 12.79 -28.35
C PRO A 209 -15.74 13.21 -28.65
N PRO A 210 -15.52 14.25 -29.49
CA PRO A 210 -14.20 14.65 -29.94
C PRO A 210 -13.52 15.59 -28.92
N TYR A 211 -13.50 15.20 -27.65
CA TYR A 211 -12.81 15.94 -26.59
C TYR A 211 -12.13 15.03 -25.59
N VAL A 212 -11.12 15.59 -24.92
CA VAL A 212 -10.42 14.96 -23.81
C VAL A 212 -10.45 15.89 -22.60
N TRP A 213 -10.65 15.27 -21.43
CA TRP A 213 -10.51 15.96 -20.15
C TRP A 213 -9.08 15.81 -19.66
N GLU A 214 -8.45 16.92 -19.26
CA GLU A 214 -7.06 16.95 -18.85
C GLU A 214 -6.88 17.83 -17.61
N VAL A 215 -5.97 17.45 -16.73
CA VAL A 215 -5.50 18.30 -15.63
C VAL A 215 -4.04 18.65 -15.80
N LEU A 216 -3.60 19.70 -15.11
CA LEU A 216 -2.19 20.06 -15.07
C LEU A 216 -1.47 19.23 -14.00
N ASN A 217 -0.47 18.45 -14.40
CA ASN A 217 0.25 17.55 -13.50
C ASN A 217 1.38 18.25 -12.71
N THR A 218 1.90 17.54 -11.71
CA THR A 218 2.98 17.99 -10.81
C THR A 218 4.38 17.85 -11.40
N GLY A 219 4.52 17.44 -12.66
CA GLY A 219 5.80 17.31 -13.34
C GLY A 219 6.54 18.64 -13.47
N ILE A 220 7.87 18.58 -13.63
CA ILE A 220 8.73 19.77 -13.77
C ILE A 220 8.26 20.69 -14.91
N GLU A 221 7.80 20.10 -16.02
CA GLU A 221 7.30 20.83 -17.18
C GLU A 221 5.79 21.17 -17.11
N GLN A 222 5.09 20.76 -16.05
CA GLN A 222 3.65 20.98 -15.83
C GLN A 222 2.81 20.70 -17.09
N ARG A 223 2.82 19.44 -17.53
CA ARG A 223 2.12 19.02 -18.74
C ARG A 223 0.65 18.71 -18.43
N TRP A 224 -0.17 18.81 -19.47
CA TRP A 224 -1.55 18.34 -19.41
C TRP A 224 -1.58 16.83 -19.46
N GLU A 225 -2.26 16.23 -18.49
CA GLU A 225 -2.42 14.78 -18.35
C GLU A 225 -3.89 14.41 -18.50
N PRO A 226 -4.24 13.44 -19.37
CA PRO A 226 -5.60 12.96 -19.51
C PRO A 226 -6.17 12.39 -18.22
N VAL A 227 -7.45 12.68 -17.96
CA VAL A 227 -8.19 12.20 -16.80
C VAL A 227 -8.96 10.93 -17.17
N GLU A 228 -8.97 9.93 -16.29
CA GLU A 228 -9.83 8.75 -16.48
C GLU A 228 -11.30 9.15 -16.27
N ILE A 229 -12.11 8.98 -17.32
CA ILE A 229 -13.56 9.18 -17.26
C ILE A 229 -14.23 7.86 -16.85
N GLU A 230 -15.02 7.90 -15.78
CA GLU A 230 -15.85 6.77 -15.37
C GLU A 230 -17.07 6.64 -16.28
N PHE A 231 -17.75 7.76 -16.52
CA PHE A 231 -18.82 7.86 -17.50
C PHE A 231 -19.04 9.31 -17.94
N ASP A 232 -19.67 9.46 -19.09
CA ASP A 232 -20.16 10.73 -19.63
C ASP A 232 -21.62 10.56 -20.07
N ARG A 233 -22.55 11.28 -19.41
CA ARG A 233 -23.98 11.26 -19.74
C ARG A 233 -24.42 12.46 -20.59
N THR A 234 -23.49 13.32 -20.98
CA THR A 234 -23.79 14.51 -21.78
C THR A 234 -23.95 14.21 -23.26
N MET A 235 -23.63 12.97 -23.68
CA MET A 235 -23.71 12.53 -25.08
C MET A 235 -22.87 13.42 -26.00
N GLY A 236 -21.69 13.82 -25.52
CA GLY A 236 -20.84 14.82 -26.18
C GLY A 236 -21.44 16.22 -26.08
N LEU A 237 -21.81 16.66 -24.88
CA LEU A 237 -22.41 17.98 -24.63
C LEU A 237 -23.67 18.27 -25.49
N ASN A 238 -24.39 17.24 -25.93
CA ASN A 238 -25.64 17.37 -26.70
C ASN A 238 -26.88 17.47 -25.81
N VAL A 239 -26.79 16.89 -24.60
CA VAL A 239 -27.86 16.90 -23.60
C VAL A 239 -27.25 17.20 -22.23
N SER A 240 -28.07 17.77 -21.35
CA SER A 240 -27.68 18.00 -19.96
C SER A 240 -27.36 16.67 -19.28
N GLY A 241 -26.26 16.63 -18.53
CA GLY A 241 -25.78 15.39 -17.94
C GLY A 241 -24.59 15.59 -17.01
N GLN A 242 -24.17 14.48 -16.39
CA GLN A 242 -22.99 14.45 -15.54
C GLN A 242 -21.85 13.73 -16.26
N VAL A 243 -20.65 14.32 -16.18
CA VAL A 243 -19.39 13.66 -16.49
C VAL A 243 -18.70 13.34 -15.17
N ARG A 244 -18.38 12.07 -14.92
CA ARG A 244 -17.70 11.64 -13.70
C ARG A 244 -16.31 11.11 -14.01
N MET A 245 -15.32 11.52 -13.23
CA MET A 245 -13.91 11.30 -13.54
C MET A 245 -13.05 11.17 -12.29
N TYR A 246 -11.89 10.51 -12.44
CA TYR A 246 -10.87 10.34 -11.40
C TYR A 246 -9.73 11.32 -11.61
N LEU A 247 -9.61 12.32 -10.74
CA LEU A 247 -8.55 13.31 -10.84
C LEU A 247 -7.21 12.71 -10.36
N PRO A 248 -6.12 12.83 -11.13
CA PRO A 248 -4.79 12.49 -10.64
C PRO A 248 -4.29 13.61 -9.70
N GLU A 249 -3.00 13.59 -9.38
CA GLU A 249 -2.40 14.69 -8.61
C GLU A 249 -2.38 15.98 -9.45
N MET A 250 -2.94 17.06 -8.90
CA MET A 250 -3.01 18.36 -9.57
C MET A 250 -1.98 19.33 -9.00
N VAL A 251 -1.43 20.18 -9.87
CA VAL A 251 -0.58 21.30 -9.45
C VAL A 251 -1.34 22.63 -9.48
N ARG A 252 -1.06 23.49 -8.50
CA ARG A 252 -1.54 24.87 -8.52
C ARG A 252 -0.64 25.70 -9.44
N SER A 253 -1.20 26.27 -10.50
CA SER A 253 -0.43 27.00 -11.52
C SER A 253 -1.17 28.22 -12.05
N ALA A 254 -0.41 29.14 -12.65
CA ALA A 254 -0.93 30.38 -13.21
C ALA A 254 -1.35 30.20 -14.67
N ARG A 255 -2.57 30.62 -15.02
CA ARG A 255 -3.06 30.77 -16.39
C ARG A 255 -3.94 31.99 -16.52
N ASN A 256 -3.71 32.77 -17.58
CA ASN A 256 -4.40 34.04 -17.80
C ASN A 256 -4.41 34.93 -16.54
N GLU A 257 -3.25 35.05 -15.89
CA GLU A 257 -3.05 35.79 -14.63
C GLU A 257 -3.81 35.25 -13.40
N GLN A 258 -4.56 34.16 -13.53
CA GLN A 258 -5.26 33.49 -12.44
C GLN A 258 -4.49 32.26 -11.95
N THR A 259 -4.47 32.02 -10.65
CA THR A 259 -3.76 30.88 -10.04
C THR A 259 -4.72 29.92 -9.38
N ALA A 260 -4.84 28.72 -9.93
CA ALA A 260 -5.80 27.70 -9.51
C ALA A 260 -5.27 26.28 -9.82
N TYR A 261 -6.04 25.27 -9.39
CA TYR A 261 -5.91 23.90 -9.89
C TYR A 261 -6.78 23.76 -11.13
N TRP A 262 -6.17 23.45 -12.27
CA TRP A 262 -6.85 23.53 -13.56
C TRP A 262 -7.28 22.16 -14.07
N LEU A 263 -8.57 22.04 -14.37
CA LEU A 263 -9.16 21.00 -15.20
C LEU A 263 -9.61 21.65 -16.50
N ARG A 264 -9.36 21.02 -17.64
CA ARG A 264 -9.86 21.49 -18.94
C ARG A 264 -10.53 20.37 -19.71
N CYS A 265 -11.51 20.75 -20.53
CA CYS A 265 -12.06 19.90 -21.58
C CYS A 265 -11.61 20.51 -22.90
N ARG A 266 -10.76 19.79 -23.65
CA ARG A 266 -10.14 20.24 -24.89
C ARG A 266 -10.67 19.46 -26.06
N LEU A 267 -11.02 20.14 -27.15
CA LEU A 267 -11.34 19.51 -28.42
C LEU A 267 -10.13 18.78 -28.99
N ASP A 268 -10.36 17.51 -29.31
CA ASP A 268 -9.42 16.65 -30.00
C ASP A 268 -10.11 15.93 -31.16
N MET A 269 -9.92 16.46 -32.36
CA MET A 269 -10.52 15.95 -33.60
C MET A 269 -9.55 15.07 -34.40
N THR A 270 -8.45 14.62 -33.80
CA THR A 270 -7.41 13.81 -34.48
C THR A 270 -7.91 12.43 -34.92
N ASP A 271 -8.75 11.80 -34.10
CA ASP A 271 -9.21 10.41 -34.30
C ASP A 271 -10.67 10.29 -34.80
N THR A 272 -11.30 11.40 -35.19
CA THR A 272 -12.72 11.44 -35.56
C THR A 272 -13.01 12.30 -36.77
N ASN A 273 -13.89 11.80 -37.64
CA ASN A 273 -14.40 12.56 -38.78
C ASN A 273 -15.58 13.48 -38.37
N SER A 274 -16.09 13.33 -37.15
CA SER A 274 -17.24 14.07 -36.65
C SER A 274 -16.76 15.35 -35.94
N ARG A 275 -17.40 16.48 -36.24
CA ARG A 275 -17.00 17.80 -35.73
C ARG A 275 -18.23 18.55 -35.26
N TYR A 276 -18.07 19.37 -34.23
CA TYR A 276 -19.12 20.31 -33.86
C TYR A 276 -19.29 21.35 -34.97
N ASN A 277 -20.51 21.51 -35.46
CA ASN A 277 -20.85 22.60 -36.38
C ASN A 277 -21.06 23.92 -35.63
N VAL A 278 -21.58 23.83 -34.41
CA VAL A 278 -21.86 24.94 -33.51
C VAL A 278 -21.30 24.58 -32.13
N SER A 279 -20.69 25.54 -31.43
CA SER A 279 -20.26 25.29 -30.05
C SER A 279 -21.47 25.01 -29.15
N PRO A 280 -21.50 23.89 -28.39
CA PRO A 280 -22.51 23.69 -27.36
C PRO A 280 -22.53 24.85 -26.36
N ARG A 281 -23.72 25.35 -26.02
CA ARG A 281 -23.89 26.39 -25.01
C ARG A 281 -24.16 25.79 -23.64
N ILE A 282 -23.28 26.09 -22.69
CA ILE A 282 -23.39 25.64 -21.30
C ILE A 282 -24.14 26.71 -20.52
N ASN A 283 -25.32 26.35 -20.04
CA ASN A 283 -26.19 27.22 -19.24
C ASN A 283 -25.77 27.25 -17.78
N GLN A 284 -25.45 26.08 -17.23
CA GLN A 284 -25.01 25.92 -15.84
C GLN A 284 -23.95 24.83 -15.75
N LEU A 285 -22.94 25.06 -14.91
CA LEU A 285 -21.90 24.08 -14.62
C LEU A 285 -21.69 24.02 -13.12
N THR A 286 -21.88 22.84 -12.52
CA THR A 286 -21.58 22.60 -11.10
C THR A 286 -20.66 21.40 -10.93
N VAL A 287 -19.82 21.43 -9.89
CA VAL A 287 -18.86 20.36 -9.62
C VAL A 287 -19.08 19.84 -8.20
N GLN A 288 -19.09 18.52 -8.06
CA GLN A 288 -19.35 17.81 -6.82
C GLN A 288 -18.32 16.71 -6.60
N SER A 289 -17.89 16.49 -5.36
CA SER A 289 -17.05 15.36 -5.00
C SER A 289 -17.91 14.14 -4.70
N TRP A 290 -17.55 13.01 -5.30
CA TRP A 290 -18.20 11.69 -5.12
C TRP A 290 -17.33 10.71 -4.34
N GLY A 291 -16.09 11.08 -4.04
CA GLY A 291 -15.15 10.22 -3.36
C GLY A 291 -13.71 10.70 -3.48
N GLY A 292 -12.79 9.89 -3.00
CA GLY A 292 -11.37 10.12 -3.15
C GLY A 292 -10.56 8.84 -2.98
N SER A 293 -9.33 8.87 -3.47
CA SER A 293 -8.41 7.75 -3.43
C SER A 293 -7.20 8.06 -2.57
N VAL A 294 -6.76 7.08 -1.78
CA VAL A 294 -5.59 7.20 -0.91
C VAL A 294 -4.78 5.91 -0.95
N SER A 295 -3.47 6.05 -0.80
CA SER A 295 -2.58 4.89 -0.68
C SER A 295 -2.91 4.12 0.59
N ALA A 296 -2.87 2.80 0.49
CA ALA A 296 -3.03 1.87 1.59
C ALA A 296 -2.00 0.76 1.48
N THR A 297 -1.48 0.35 2.64
CA THR A 297 -0.45 -0.67 2.76
C THR A 297 -1.03 -1.90 3.48
N ASN A 298 -0.64 -3.10 3.05
CA ASN A 298 -1.01 -4.37 3.69
C ASN A 298 -0.34 -4.48 5.06
N VAL A 299 -0.98 -3.91 6.07
CA VAL A 299 -0.55 -3.95 7.46
C VAL A 299 -1.76 -4.06 8.36
N THR A 300 -1.58 -4.77 9.46
CA THR A 300 -2.45 -4.69 10.63
C THR A 300 -1.69 -3.97 11.73
N ILE A 301 -2.39 -3.10 12.45
CA ILE A 301 -1.80 -2.29 13.52
C ILE A 301 -2.18 -2.90 14.86
N VAL A 302 -1.17 -3.15 15.69
CA VAL A 302 -1.35 -3.50 17.10
C VAL A 302 -0.98 -2.29 17.92
N ARG A 303 -1.76 -1.99 18.96
CA ARG A 303 -1.51 -0.89 19.90
C ARG A 303 -1.44 -1.43 21.32
N ASP A 304 -0.63 -0.77 22.14
CA ASP A 304 -0.54 -0.98 23.59
C ASP A 304 -0.31 -2.45 23.99
N GLU A 305 0.55 -3.17 23.25
CA GLU A 305 0.89 -4.55 23.57
C GLU A 305 1.87 -4.59 24.73
N VAL A 306 1.42 -5.11 25.87
CA VAL A 306 2.31 -5.39 27.00
C VAL A 306 3.11 -6.65 26.70
N ILE A 307 4.42 -6.48 26.48
CA ILE A 307 5.33 -7.58 26.11
C ILE A 307 5.94 -8.29 27.32
N GLY A 308 5.88 -7.67 28.50
CA GLY A 308 6.36 -8.29 29.73
C GLY A 308 6.64 -7.31 30.87
N ARG A 309 7.32 -7.81 31.90
CA ARG A 309 7.81 -7.04 33.03
C ARG A 309 9.30 -7.27 33.19
N SER A 310 10.02 -6.22 33.57
CA SER A 310 11.45 -6.31 33.77
C SER A 310 11.80 -7.03 35.07
N ASP A 311 12.84 -7.86 35.05
CA ASP A 311 13.44 -8.44 36.25
C ASP A 311 14.64 -7.61 36.79
N GLY A 312 15.02 -6.54 36.08
CA GLY A 312 16.14 -5.66 36.39
C GLY A 312 17.52 -6.14 35.94
N SER A 313 17.61 -7.29 35.28
CA SER A 313 18.87 -7.85 34.78
C SER A 313 19.30 -7.27 33.41
N PRO A 314 20.59 -7.23 33.06
CA PRO A 314 21.03 -6.86 31.71
C PRO A 314 20.65 -7.89 30.65
N GLY A 315 20.47 -7.44 29.41
CA GLY A 315 20.27 -8.34 28.26
C GLY A 315 18.92 -9.07 28.23
N GLN A 316 17.91 -8.58 28.96
CA GLN A 316 16.57 -9.15 28.94
C GLN A 316 15.98 -9.17 27.53
N THR A 317 15.17 -10.19 27.26
CA THR A 317 14.55 -10.45 25.97
C THR A 317 13.05 -10.68 26.13
N PHE A 318 12.27 -10.09 25.22
CA PHE A 318 10.82 -10.16 25.15
C PHE A 318 10.39 -10.45 23.71
N PHE A 319 9.13 -10.85 23.51
CA PHE A 319 8.64 -11.20 22.17
C PHE A 319 7.29 -10.53 21.91
N LEU A 320 7.16 -9.95 20.72
CA LEU A 320 5.87 -9.53 20.20
C LEU A 320 5.04 -10.74 19.78
N VAL A 321 3.72 -10.62 19.95
CA VAL A 321 2.76 -11.66 19.55
C VAL A 321 2.73 -11.83 18.03
N ASN A 322 2.70 -10.72 17.29
CA ASN A 322 2.52 -10.75 15.83
C ASN A 322 3.83 -10.44 15.10
N LYS A 323 4.07 -11.18 14.01
CA LYS A 323 5.30 -11.13 13.21
C LYS A 323 5.05 -11.64 11.78
N PRO A 324 5.87 -11.26 10.79
CA PRO A 324 6.96 -10.28 10.87
C PRO A 324 6.42 -8.86 11.07
N VAL A 325 7.20 -8.02 11.76
CA VAL A 325 6.88 -6.61 12.00
C VAL A 325 7.58 -5.70 11.01
N LEU A 326 6.94 -4.60 10.64
CA LEU A 326 7.51 -3.61 9.75
C LEU A 326 8.43 -2.65 10.51
N THR A 327 9.24 -1.90 9.77
CA THR A 327 10.05 -0.81 10.31
C THR A 327 9.18 0.22 11.04
N ARG A 328 9.59 0.57 12.26
CA ARG A 328 8.86 1.44 13.17
C ARG A 328 8.83 2.88 12.65
N SER A 329 7.67 3.51 12.77
CA SER A 329 7.48 4.95 12.64
C SER A 329 7.83 5.66 13.95
N SER A 330 7.90 6.99 13.94
CA SER A 330 8.24 7.78 15.13
C SER A 330 7.23 7.65 16.28
N SER A 331 6.00 7.17 16.01
CA SER A 331 4.95 6.90 17.01
C SER A 331 4.95 5.47 17.54
N GLU A 332 5.74 4.57 16.96
CA GLU A 332 5.84 3.16 17.34
C GLU A 332 7.14 2.95 18.13
N TYR A 333 7.05 2.80 19.46
CA TYR A 333 8.22 2.66 20.32
C TYR A 333 7.95 1.84 21.57
N LEU A 334 9.01 1.40 22.23
CA LEU A 334 8.95 0.76 23.53
C LEU A 334 8.73 1.80 24.63
N LEU A 335 7.66 1.62 25.38
CA LEU A 335 7.34 2.35 26.59
C LEU A 335 7.65 1.48 27.81
N VAL A 336 8.41 2.03 28.75
CA VAL A 336 8.64 1.41 30.05
C VAL A 336 7.90 2.20 31.11
N ARG A 337 6.92 1.56 31.75
CA ARG A 337 6.15 2.14 32.86
C ARG A 337 6.64 1.56 34.18
N ARG A 338 7.17 2.43 35.04
CA ARG A 338 7.64 2.08 36.38
C ARG A 338 6.46 1.88 37.35
N GLU A 339 6.73 1.29 38.51
CA GLU A 339 5.70 1.07 39.54
C GLU A 339 5.15 2.37 40.15
N ASP A 340 5.96 3.45 40.14
CA ASP A 340 5.55 4.80 40.55
C ASP A 340 4.68 5.51 39.49
N GLY A 341 4.38 4.85 38.37
CA GLY A 341 3.59 5.38 37.27
C GLY A 341 4.38 6.24 36.27
N VAL A 342 5.68 6.46 36.49
CA VAL A 342 6.52 7.20 35.55
C VAL A 342 6.70 6.39 34.27
N GLU A 343 6.45 7.04 33.14
CA GLU A 343 6.60 6.46 31.82
C GLU A 343 7.87 6.98 31.13
N GLU A 344 8.64 6.05 30.58
CA GLU A 344 9.89 6.32 29.89
C GLU A 344 9.80 5.81 28.46
N ARG A 345 9.99 6.70 27.49
CA ARG A 345 10.17 6.34 26.08
C ARG A 345 11.58 5.78 25.88
N TRP A 346 11.66 4.64 25.22
CA TRP A 346 12.91 4.01 24.79
C TRP A 346 13.08 4.17 23.28
N GLN A 347 14.32 4.31 22.85
CA GLN A 347 14.72 4.50 21.46
C GLN A 347 15.20 3.18 20.86
N GLU A 348 14.75 2.91 19.65
CA GLU A 348 15.21 1.75 18.90
C GLU A 348 16.60 2.00 18.31
N VAL A 349 17.47 1.02 18.42
CA VAL A 349 18.81 0.99 17.79
C VAL A 349 19.01 -0.33 17.05
N ALA A 350 19.83 -0.31 16.00
CA ALA A 350 20.18 -1.51 15.25
C ALA A 350 20.97 -2.52 16.11
N ASP A 351 21.90 -1.98 16.92
CA ASP A 351 22.71 -2.72 17.87
C ASP A 351 23.09 -1.82 19.06
N PHE A 352 23.69 -2.43 20.07
CA PHE A 352 24.06 -1.72 21.30
C PHE A 352 25.50 -1.18 21.31
N SER A 353 26.29 -1.33 20.23
CA SER A 353 27.73 -1.03 20.23
C SER A 353 28.05 0.43 20.57
N ASN A 354 27.15 1.36 20.24
CA ASN A 354 27.27 2.78 20.55
C ASN A 354 26.49 3.23 21.80
N SER A 355 25.80 2.31 22.48
CA SER A 355 24.93 2.63 23.61
C SER A 355 25.70 2.81 24.92
N GLN A 356 25.40 3.89 25.64
CA GLN A 356 25.95 4.19 26.96
C GLN A 356 25.06 3.67 28.10
N PRO A 357 25.56 3.54 29.34
CA PRO A 357 24.81 2.97 30.47
C PRO A 357 23.51 3.71 30.85
N ASN A 358 23.33 4.96 30.41
CA ASN A 358 22.12 5.75 30.69
C ASN A 358 21.18 5.83 29.48
N ASP A 359 21.59 5.30 28.33
CA ASP A 359 20.81 5.39 27.10
C ASP A 359 19.66 4.39 27.14
N ARG A 360 18.43 4.89 26.99
CA ARG A 360 17.22 4.06 27.00
C ARG A 360 17.03 3.39 25.64
N HIS A 361 17.92 2.46 25.32
CA HIS A 361 17.96 1.80 24.02
C HIS A 361 17.38 0.40 24.08
N TYR A 362 16.66 0.03 23.02
CA TYR A 362 16.24 -1.34 22.76
C TYR A 362 16.53 -1.69 21.29
N ALA A 363 16.69 -2.98 21.02
CA ALA A 363 16.83 -3.49 19.65
C ALA A 363 15.70 -4.48 19.39
N ILE A 364 15.16 -4.49 18.16
CA ILE A 364 14.10 -5.42 17.77
C ILE A 364 14.46 -6.17 16.49
N ASP A 365 14.40 -7.50 16.55
CA ASP A 365 14.43 -8.34 15.36
C ASP A 365 13.02 -8.34 14.74
N SER A 366 12.94 -7.78 13.54
CA SER A 366 11.66 -7.55 12.86
C SER A 366 11.06 -8.82 12.27
N VAL A 367 11.86 -9.87 12.06
CA VAL A 367 11.42 -11.15 11.53
C VAL A 367 10.90 -12.03 12.65
N THR A 368 11.63 -12.10 13.77
CA THR A 368 11.28 -12.99 14.88
C THR A 368 10.33 -12.35 15.90
N GLY A 369 10.27 -11.01 15.92
CA GLY A 369 9.54 -10.23 16.93
C GLY A 369 10.28 -10.10 18.26
N GLU A 370 11.57 -10.45 18.30
CA GLU A 370 12.40 -10.43 19.52
C GLU A 370 12.80 -8.99 19.88
N VAL A 371 12.39 -8.51 21.05
CA VAL A 371 12.79 -7.22 21.63
C VAL A 371 13.85 -7.47 22.68
N ARG A 372 15.04 -6.90 22.49
CA ARG A 372 16.19 -7.04 23.39
C ARG A 372 16.52 -5.73 24.08
N LEU A 373 16.99 -5.83 25.31
CA LEU A 373 17.57 -4.72 26.07
C LEU A 373 19.10 -4.82 26.09
N GLY A 374 19.74 -3.71 26.44
CA GLY A 374 21.19 -3.58 26.47
C GLY A 374 21.87 -4.65 27.33
N PRO A 375 22.88 -5.37 26.80
CA PRO A 375 23.65 -6.34 27.58
C PRO A 375 24.65 -5.65 28.52
N ALA A 376 25.24 -6.44 29.41
CA ALA A 376 26.39 -6.04 30.20
C ALA A 376 27.54 -7.03 29.99
N LEU A 377 28.76 -6.51 29.81
CA LEU A 377 29.96 -7.32 29.62
C LEU A 377 30.91 -7.12 30.80
N PRO A 378 31.35 -8.20 31.47
CA PRO A 378 32.44 -8.12 32.42
C PRO A 378 33.76 -7.88 31.69
N LEU A 379 34.52 -6.90 32.15
CA LEU A 379 35.85 -6.54 31.63
C LEU A 379 36.95 -7.24 32.43
N ARG A 380 38.15 -7.31 31.84
CA ARG A 380 39.32 -7.97 32.46
C ARG A 380 39.78 -7.31 33.75
N ASP A 381 39.48 -6.03 33.92
CA ASP A 381 39.77 -5.25 35.13
C ASP A 381 38.74 -5.48 36.26
N GLY A 382 37.76 -6.36 36.04
CA GLY A 382 36.70 -6.67 37.01
C GLY A 382 35.53 -5.67 36.98
N THR A 383 35.59 -4.63 36.15
CA THR A 383 34.46 -3.71 35.95
C THR A 383 33.43 -4.32 35.02
N VAL A 384 32.19 -3.80 35.08
CA VAL A 384 31.10 -4.24 34.19
C VAL A 384 30.72 -3.07 33.30
N GLN A 385 30.90 -3.25 32.00
CA GLN A 385 30.46 -2.29 31.00
C GLN A 385 29.01 -2.59 30.58
N ARG A 386 28.14 -1.59 30.66
CA ARG A 386 26.74 -1.69 30.24
C ARG A 386 26.53 -0.98 28.92
N PHE A 387 25.75 -1.60 28.04
CA PHE A 387 25.43 -1.08 26.72
C PHE A 387 23.96 -0.69 26.63
N GLY A 388 23.55 0.24 27.50
CA GLY A 388 22.17 0.69 27.64
C GLY A 388 21.73 0.75 29.10
N SER A 389 20.64 1.50 29.32
CA SER A 389 19.93 1.58 30.59
C SER A 389 19.23 0.27 30.90
N LEU A 390 18.93 0.05 32.18
CA LEU A 390 18.21 -1.12 32.67
C LEU A 390 16.86 -0.66 33.23
N PRO A 391 15.73 -1.21 32.75
CA PRO A 391 14.46 -0.94 33.40
C PRO A 391 14.50 -1.45 34.85
N PRO A 392 13.90 -0.71 35.81
CA PRO A 392 13.77 -1.20 37.17
C PRO A 392 13.01 -2.52 37.22
N LYS A 393 13.36 -3.38 38.17
CA LYS A 393 12.60 -4.62 38.44
C LYS A 393 11.13 -4.28 38.70
N GLY A 394 10.21 -5.02 38.07
CA GLY A 394 8.77 -4.81 38.15
C GLY A 394 8.20 -3.86 37.10
N ALA A 395 9.03 -3.03 36.44
CA ALA A 395 8.58 -2.11 35.40
C ALA A 395 7.91 -2.88 34.25
N MET A 396 6.78 -2.36 33.76
CA MET A 396 6.05 -2.91 32.63
C MET A 396 6.67 -2.43 31.32
N LEU A 397 6.86 -3.35 30.38
CA LEU A 397 7.29 -3.05 29.02
C LEU A 397 6.09 -3.18 28.09
N MET A 398 5.86 -2.15 27.28
CA MET A 398 4.74 -2.09 26.36
C MET A 398 5.18 -1.48 25.04
N MET A 399 4.84 -2.11 23.93
CA MET A 399 4.99 -1.50 22.61
C MET A 399 3.78 -0.59 22.38
N THR A 400 4.01 0.73 22.22
CA THR A 400 2.90 1.70 22.02
C THR A 400 2.09 1.39 20.78
N GLY A 401 2.77 0.91 19.76
CA GLY A 401 2.16 0.22 18.64
C GLY A 401 3.21 -0.32 17.70
N TYR A 402 2.78 -1.21 16.81
CA TYR A 402 3.60 -1.72 15.72
C TYR A 402 2.70 -2.23 14.60
N ARG A 403 3.25 -2.22 13.39
CA ARG A 403 2.63 -2.80 12.21
C ARG A 403 3.23 -4.15 11.92
N TYR A 404 2.37 -5.12 11.59
CA TYR A 404 2.79 -6.43 11.13
C TYR A 404 2.00 -6.81 9.87
N GLY A 405 2.57 -7.72 9.09
CA GLY A 405 2.00 -8.15 7.82
C GLY A 405 3.02 -8.10 6.68
N GLY A 406 2.51 -8.03 5.45
CA GLY A 406 3.32 -8.08 4.25
C GLY A 406 3.70 -9.49 3.78
N GLY A 407 4.52 -9.55 2.74
CA GLY A 407 4.82 -10.79 2.02
C GLY A 407 3.72 -11.18 1.02
N LEU A 408 3.82 -12.40 0.48
CA LEU A 408 2.97 -12.86 -0.63
C LEU A 408 1.47 -12.87 -0.31
N VAL A 409 1.09 -12.99 0.97
CA VAL A 409 -0.32 -12.98 1.41
C VAL A 409 -0.98 -11.62 1.19
N GLY A 410 -0.20 -10.52 1.18
CA GLY A 410 -0.72 -9.19 0.89
C GLY A 410 -1.07 -8.96 -0.59
N ASN A 411 -0.67 -9.86 -1.50
CA ASN A 411 -0.92 -9.74 -2.93
C ASN A 411 -2.36 -10.16 -3.26
N VAL A 412 -3.28 -9.22 -3.12
CA VAL A 412 -4.71 -9.43 -3.41
C VAL A 412 -5.06 -8.97 -4.82
N GLY A 413 -6.07 -9.61 -5.43
CA GLY A 413 -6.59 -9.20 -6.73
C GLY A 413 -7.24 -7.82 -6.70
N ALA A 414 -7.29 -7.15 -7.85
CA ALA A 414 -7.96 -5.85 -7.97
C ALA A 414 -9.43 -5.95 -7.54
N ASN A 415 -9.94 -4.90 -6.88
CA ASN A 415 -11.32 -4.77 -6.40
C ASN A 415 -11.76 -5.76 -5.31
N THR A 416 -10.81 -6.38 -4.60
CA THR A 416 -11.14 -7.30 -3.49
C THR A 416 -11.22 -6.60 -2.13
N LEU A 417 -10.61 -5.42 -1.96
CA LEU A 417 -10.73 -4.58 -0.76
C LEU A 417 -12.05 -3.81 -0.76
N VAL A 418 -13.07 -4.39 -0.12
CA VAL A 418 -14.46 -3.92 -0.19
C VAL A 418 -15.11 -3.73 1.18
N GLN A 419 -14.43 -4.11 2.26
CA GLN A 419 -14.91 -3.90 3.63
C GLN A 419 -14.08 -2.81 4.30
N VAL A 420 -14.73 -1.93 5.05
CA VAL A 420 -14.06 -0.97 5.95
C VAL A 420 -14.29 -1.48 7.36
N ALA A 421 -13.24 -1.76 8.11
CA ALA A 421 -13.39 -2.16 9.50
C ALA A 421 -13.92 -0.95 10.30
N HIS A 422 -15.06 -1.14 10.97
CA HIS A 422 -15.64 -0.12 11.84
C HIS A 422 -14.86 -0.06 13.15
N GLN A 423 -14.28 1.10 13.48
CA GLN A 423 -14.51 1.85 14.74
C GLN A 423 -13.65 3.13 14.77
N TYR A 424 -14.20 4.24 14.28
CA TYR A 424 -13.98 5.55 14.88
C TYR A 424 -15.37 6.21 14.97
N PRO A 425 -15.80 6.71 16.15
CA PRO A 425 -17.04 7.45 16.25
C PRO A 425 -16.83 8.78 15.51
N VAL A 426 -17.32 8.88 14.28
CA VAL A 426 -17.69 10.18 13.74
C VAL A 426 -18.95 10.56 14.51
N TYR A 427 -18.77 11.32 15.59
CA TYR A 427 -19.89 11.92 16.29
C TYR A 427 -20.51 13.00 15.39
N GLN A 428 -21.62 12.67 14.73
CA GLN A 428 -22.75 13.57 14.46
C GLN A 428 -24.04 12.75 14.54
N PRO A 429 -25.09 13.21 15.25
CA PRO A 429 -26.35 12.49 15.36
C PRO A 429 -27.18 12.66 14.08
N GLY A 430 -27.63 11.54 13.52
CA GLY A 430 -28.64 11.49 12.46
C GLY A 430 -28.04 11.44 11.05
N ASP A 431 -27.60 10.25 10.64
CA ASP A 431 -27.85 9.63 9.33
C ASP A 431 -26.89 8.44 9.18
N GLU A 432 -27.44 7.24 9.00
CA GLU A 432 -26.64 6.04 8.70
C GLU A 432 -26.12 6.14 7.26
N PRO A 433 -24.78 6.12 7.03
CA PRO A 433 -24.25 5.97 5.69
C PRO A 433 -24.24 4.48 5.32
N ASP A 434 -25.09 4.11 4.35
CA ASP A 434 -24.99 2.81 3.67
C ASP A 434 -23.73 2.81 2.78
N ARG A 435 -22.77 1.92 3.10
CA ARG A 435 -21.39 1.93 2.59
C ARG A 435 -21.23 0.95 1.42
N ARG A 436 -21.03 1.46 0.21
CA ARG A 436 -20.50 0.67 -0.91
C ARG A 436 -19.06 1.09 -1.18
N VAL A 437 -18.11 0.20 -0.90
CA VAL A 437 -16.68 0.40 -1.21
C VAL A 437 -16.29 -0.52 -2.36
N GLY A 438 -15.64 0.04 -3.37
CA GLY A 438 -15.01 -0.77 -4.41
C GLY A 438 -14.60 0.01 -5.66
N ARG A 439 -13.33 0.42 -5.74
CA ARG A 439 -12.50 0.30 -6.95
C ARG A 439 -11.03 0.41 -6.56
N ALA A 440 -10.26 -0.67 -6.71
CA ALA A 440 -8.80 -0.59 -6.64
C ALA A 440 -8.31 -0.29 -8.06
N GLY A 441 -7.66 0.86 -8.25
CA GLY A 441 -7.07 1.25 -9.53
C GLY A 441 -5.93 0.30 -9.90
N ARG A 442 -5.78 0.00 -11.20
CA ARG A 442 -4.66 -0.79 -11.72
C ARG A 442 -3.34 -0.06 -11.45
N GLY A 443 -2.53 -0.54 -10.51
CA GLY A 443 -1.10 -0.31 -10.56
C GLY A 443 -0.54 -1.00 -11.81
N LYS A 444 0.16 -0.27 -12.68
CA LYS A 444 1.00 -0.91 -13.70
C LYS A 444 2.13 -1.70 -12.99
N PRO A 445 2.54 -2.85 -13.56
CA PRO A 445 3.53 -3.75 -12.97
C PRO A 445 4.90 -3.10 -12.77
#